data_AF-A0A3P3DZD6-F1
#
_entry.id   AF-A0A3P3DZD6-F1
#
_cell.length_a   1.000
_cell.length_b   1.000
_cell.length_c   1.000
_cell.angle_alpha   90.00
_cell.angle_beta   90.00
_cell.angle_gamma   90.00
#
_symmetry.space_group_name_H-M   'P 1'
#
loop_
_entity.id
_entity.type
_entity.pdbx_description
1 polymer ?
#
loop_
_entity_poly.entity_id
_entity_poly.type
_entity_poly.pdbx_seq_one_letter_code
_entity_poly.pdbx_strand_id
1 'polypeptide(L)'
;LSDKAMQIHLQRIVGSHVGSAYGAGQFYSKAVTEAKDATARLANDTRDEDIDGPVGFDSKAQRKREFAAEMGLQAHALRMAAEGAVSAYEHVVGESWKPYERQVENPGQTVNRQAADLQMAALG
;
A
#
# COMPACT_ATOMS: atom_id res chain seq x y z
N LEU A 1 3.72 30.30 18.33
CA LEU A 1 4.58 29.67 17.29
C LEU A 1 4.88 28.19 17.59
N SER A 2 5.20 27.83 18.84
CA SER A 2 5.58 26.45 19.22
C SER A 2 4.46 25.42 18.97
N ASP A 3 3.22 25.69 19.42
CA ASP A 3 2.11 24.72 19.32
C ASP A 3 1.77 24.35 17.88
N LYS A 4 1.80 25.33 16.96
CA LYS A 4 1.53 25.04 15.54
C LYS A 4 2.65 24.23 14.90
N ALA A 5 3.91 24.51 15.26
CA ALA A 5 5.05 23.71 14.79
C ALA A 5 4.97 22.27 15.31
N MET A 6 4.58 22.09 16.58
CA MET A 6 4.36 20.77 17.17
C MET A 6 3.22 20.03 16.46
N GLN A 7 2.09 20.69 16.21
CA GLN A 7 0.96 20.10 15.48
C GLN A 7 1.39 19.60 14.09
N ILE A 8 2.16 20.40 13.34
CA ILE A 8 2.70 20.01 12.02
C ILE A 8 3.64 18.81 12.13
N HIS A 9 4.50 18.79 13.16
CA HIS A 9 5.40 17.67 13.39
C HIS A 9 4.63 16.37 13.67
N LEU A 10 3.63 16.43 14.56
CA LEU A 10 2.75 15.30 14.87
C LEU A 10 1.97 14.83 13.64
N GLN A 11 1.47 15.74 12.79
CA GLN A 11 0.80 15.36 11.54
C GLN A 11 1.71 14.52 10.63
N ARG A 12 3.00 14.86 10.55
CA ARG A 12 3.99 14.11 9.75
C ARG A 12 4.27 12.73 10.34
N ILE A 13 4.36 12.62 11.67
CA ILE A 13 4.53 11.32 12.35
C ILE A 13 3.33 10.42 12.08
N VAL A 14 2.11 10.92 12.22
CA VAL A 14 0.91 10.11 11.92
C VAL A 14 0.88 9.74 10.44
N GLY A 15 1.18 10.69 9.55
CA GLY A 15 1.23 10.46 8.11
C GLY A 15 2.23 9.37 7.72
N SER A 16 3.39 9.27 8.38
CA SER A 16 4.35 8.19 8.10
C SER A 16 3.83 6.81 8.51
N HIS A 17 3.14 6.71 9.66
CA HIS A 17 2.53 5.45 10.11
C HIS A 17 1.39 5.02 9.17
N VAL A 18 0.50 5.94 8.82
CA VAL A 18 -0.60 5.69 7.88
C VAL A 18 -0.07 5.27 6.50
N GLY A 19 0.95 5.98 5.99
CA GLY A 19 1.59 5.63 4.73
C GLY A 19 2.27 4.26 4.75
N SER A 20 2.93 3.91 5.86
CA SER A 20 3.55 2.60 6.04
C SER A 20 2.51 1.48 6.09
N ALA A 21 1.43 1.66 6.83
CA ALA A 21 0.31 0.72 6.89
C ALA A 21 -0.33 0.51 5.52
N TYR A 22 -0.56 1.59 4.77
CA TYR A 22 -1.09 1.52 3.41
C TYR A 22 -0.16 0.74 2.48
N GLY A 23 1.14 1.05 2.49
CA GLY A 23 2.15 0.36 1.68
C GLY A 23 2.23 -1.14 2.00
N ALA A 24 2.23 -1.49 3.29
CA ALA A 24 2.25 -2.89 3.73
C ALA A 24 0.96 -3.63 3.32
N GLY A 25 -0.21 -2.98 3.41
CA GLY A 25 -1.46 -3.53 2.92
C GLY A 25 -1.46 -3.82 1.42
N GLN A 26 -0.91 -2.91 0.60
CA GLN A 26 -0.75 -3.12 -0.84
C GLN A 26 0.19 -4.31 -1.12
N PHE A 27 1.31 -4.40 -0.40
CA PHE A 27 2.26 -5.49 -0.55
C PHE A 27 1.65 -6.85 -0.17
N TYR A 28 0.94 -6.91 0.96
CA TYR A 28 0.19 -8.09 1.39
C TYR A 28 -0.84 -8.52 0.34
N SER A 29 -1.65 -7.58 -0.18
CA SER A 29 -2.65 -7.87 -1.22
C SER A 29 -2.04 -8.48 -2.48
N LYS A 30 -0.87 -7.95 -2.91
CA LYS A 30 -0.10 -8.52 -4.01
C LYS A 30 0.40 -9.93 -3.69
N ALA A 31 0.97 -10.14 -2.50
CA ALA A 31 1.47 -11.45 -2.07
C ALA A 31 0.34 -12.50 -2.04
N VAL A 32 -0.87 -12.14 -1.58
CA VAL A 32 -2.05 -13.01 -1.60
C VAL A 32 -2.44 -13.39 -3.03
N THR A 33 -2.44 -12.43 -3.95
CA THR A 33 -2.74 -12.70 -5.36
C THR A 33 -1.73 -13.68 -5.95
N GLU A 34 -0.44 -13.45 -5.74
CA GLU A 34 0.62 -14.35 -6.22
C GLU A 34 0.53 -15.76 -5.61
N ALA A 35 0.12 -15.87 -4.34
CA ALA A 35 -0.07 -17.15 -3.68
C ALA A 35 -1.28 -17.91 -4.23
N LYS A 36 -2.39 -17.20 -4.54
CA LYS A 36 -3.57 -17.77 -5.19
C LYS A 36 -3.23 -18.28 -6.60
N ASP A 37 -2.51 -17.47 -7.38
CA ASP A 37 -2.08 -17.85 -8.73
C ASP A 37 -1.17 -19.08 -8.70
N ALA A 38 -0.22 -19.15 -7.77
CA ALA A 38 0.65 -20.31 -7.62
C ALA A 38 -0.12 -21.57 -7.18
N THR A 39 -1.13 -21.40 -6.30
CA THR A 39 -1.99 -22.52 -5.86
C THR A 39 -2.86 -23.04 -6.99
N ALA A 40 -3.42 -22.15 -7.82
CA ALA A 40 -4.23 -22.53 -8.97
C ALA A 40 -3.41 -23.28 -10.03
N ARG A 41 -2.15 -22.87 -10.23
CA ARG A 41 -1.22 -23.56 -11.15
C ARG A 41 -0.86 -24.96 -10.66
N LEU A 42 -0.63 -25.14 -9.36
CA LEU A 42 -0.33 -26.46 -8.77
C LEU A 42 -1.45 -27.47 -9.00
N ALA A 43 -2.70 -27.04 -9.14
CA ALA A 43 -3.84 -27.92 -9.40
C ALA A 43 -3.89 -28.46 -10.86
N ASN A 44 -2.91 -28.12 -11.70
CA ASN A 44 -2.84 -28.57 -13.09
C ASN A 44 -1.83 -29.73 -13.25
N ASP A 45 -2.35 -30.95 -13.32
CA ASP A 45 -1.57 -32.19 -13.46
C ASP A 45 -0.82 -32.35 -14.80
N THR A 46 -0.99 -31.43 -15.75
CA THR A 46 -0.42 -31.55 -17.12
C THR A 46 0.84 -30.71 -17.35
N ARG A 47 1.35 -29.99 -16.34
CA ARG A 47 2.48 -29.07 -16.48
C ARG A 47 3.71 -29.58 -15.75
N ASP A 48 4.76 -29.91 -16.50
CA ASP A 48 6.06 -30.38 -15.98
C ASP A 48 6.73 -29.36 -15.03
N GLU A 49 6.43 -28.08 -15.16
CA GLU A 49 6.94 -27.01 -14.27
C GLU A 49 6.25 -26.96 -12.89
N ASP A 50 5.13 -27.67 -12.73
CA ASP A 50 4.38 -27.83 -11.47
C ASP A 50 4.71 -29.17 -10.78
N ILE A 51 5.70 -29.93 -11.28
CA ILE A 51 6.24 -31.12 -10.60
C ILE A 51 6.73 -30.70 -9.22
N ASP A 52 6.16 -31.32 -8.19
CA ASP A 52 6.54 -31.07 -6.80
C ASP A 52 8.06 -31.17 -6.62
N GLY A 53 8.60 -30.32 -5.75
CA GLY A 53 10.00 -30.46 -5.33
C GLY A 53 10.25 -31.84 -4.73
N PRO A 54 11.52 -32.18 -4.41
CA PRO A 54 11.84 -33.45 -3.77
C PRO A 54 10.89 -33.73 -2.60
N VAL A 55 10.29 -34.93 -2.58
CA VAL A 55 9.25 -35.30 -1.60
C VAL A 55 9.74 -34.96 -0.18
N GLY A 56 8.97 -34.12 0.53
CA GLY A 56 9.32 -33.65 1.87
C GLY A 56 9.77 -32.18 1.99
N PHE A 57 9.83 -31.42 0.89
CA PHE A 57 10.10 -29.98 0.89
C PHE A 57 8.87 -29.16 0.44
N ASP A 58 8.74 -27.93 0.94
CA ASP A 58 7.60 -27.06 0.60
C ASP A 58 7.54 -26.71 -0.88
N SER A 59 6.39 -26.97 -1.49
CA SER A 59 6.11 -26.59 -2.87
C SER A 59 6.23 -25.06 -3.03
N LYS A 60 6.49 -24.60 -4.26
CA LYS A 60 6.55 -23.16 -4.56
C LYS A 60 5.26 -22.44 -4.15
N ALA A 61 4.11 -23.10 -4.30
CA ALA A 61 2.82 -22.58 -3.87
C ALA A 61 2.74 -22.47 -2.34
N GLN A 62 3.21 -23.47 -1.60
CA GLN A 62 3.24 -23.45 -0.14
C GLN A 62 4.07 -22.28 0.40
N ARG A 63 5.30 -22.12 -0.09
CA ARG A 63 6.17 -20.99 0.32
C ARG A 63 5.56 -19.63 0.02
N LYS A 64 4.85 -19.47 -1.10
CA LYS A 64 4.13 -18.24 -1.43
C LYS A 64 2.97 -17.97 -0.45
N ARG A 65 2.26 -19.01 0.01
CA ARG A 65 1.20 -18.87 1.02
C ARG A 65 1.76 -18.44 2.37
N GLU A 66 2.85 -19.05 2.81
CA GLU A 66 3.53 -18.71 4.07
C GLU A 66 4.06 -17.28 4.04
N PHE A 67 4.70 -16.89 2.94
CA PHE A 67 5.15 -15.51 2.75
C PHE A 67 3.97 -14.52 2.81
N ALA A 68 2.86 -14.81 2.13
CA ALA A 68 1.67 -13.97 2.20
C ALA A 68 1.10 -13.88 3.63
N ALA A 69 1.14 -14.97 4.40
CA ALA A 69 0.71 -14.97 5.80
C ALA A 69 1.61 -14.08 6.67
N GLU A 70 2.93 -14.15 6.51
CA GLU A 70 3.88 -13.27 7.20
C GLU A 70 3.63 -11.81 6.86
N MET A 71 3.44 -11.49 5.58
CA MET A 71 3.12 -10.13 5.15
C MET A 71 1.78 -9.64 5.71
N GLY A 72 0.81 -10.54 5.88
CA GLY A 72 -0.46 -10.25 6.54
C GLY A 72 -0.28 -9.83 7.99
N LEU A 73 0.58 -10.54 8.74
CA LEU A 73 0.91 -10.18 10.12
C LEU A 73 1.58 -8.80 10.20
N GLN A 74 2.55 -8.53 9.31
CA GLN A 74 3.24 -7.24 9.24
C GLN A 74 2.28 -6.09 8.88
N ALA A 75 1.44 -6.29 7.86
CA ALA A 75 0.43 -5.30 7.45
C ALA A 75 -0.58 -5.02 8.57
N HIS A 76 -1.01 -6.06 9.30
CA HIS A 76 -1.91 -5.89 10.44
C HIS A 76 -1.25 -5.10 11.58
N ALA A 77 -0.01 -5.44 11.95
CA ALA A 77 0.72 -4.73 12.99
C ALA A 77 0.89 -3.23 12.65
N LEU A 78 1.24 -2.92 11.40
CA LEU A 78 1.39 -1.54 10.94
C LEU A 78 0.05 -0.79 10.90
N ARG A 79 -1.04 -1.46 10.51
CA ARG A 79 -2.39 -0.89 10.61
C ARG A 79 -2.72 -0.50 12.05
N MET A 80 -2.49 -1.39 13.02
CA MET A 80 -2.75 -1.10 14.42
C MET A 80 -1.89 0.06 14.95
N ALA A 81 -0.62 0.12 14.54
CA ALA A 81 0.26 1.24 14.87
C ALA A 81 -0.24 2.58 14.27
N ALA A 82 -0.75 2.57 13.03
CA ALA A 82 -1.33 3.74 12.39
C ALA A 82 -2.62 4.21 13.09
N GLU A 83 -3.52 3.28 13.44
CA GLU A 83 -4.73 3.60 14.20
C GLU A 83 -4.40 4.22 15.57
N GLY A 84 -3.43 3.64 16.28
CA GLY A 84 -2.94 4.19 17.54
C GLY A 84 -2.35 5.59 17.39
N ALA A 85 -1.56 5.82 16.34
CA ALA A 85 -0.99 7.15 16.06
C ALA A 85 -2.07 8.19 15.75
N VAL A 86 -3.09 7.83 14.95
CA VAL A 86 -4.23 8.71 14.65
C VAL A 86 -5.02 9.04 15.92
N SER A 87 -5.31 8.03 16.75
CA SER A 87 -6.02 8.23 18.02
C SER A 87 -5.23 9.10 19.00
N ALA A 88 -3.91 8.87 19.13
CA ALA A 88 -3.05 9.67 19.98
C ALA A 88 -2.96 11.13 19.51
N TYR A 89 -2.91 11.36 18.19
CA TYR A 89 -2.95 12.70 17.61
C TYR A 89 -4.24 13.43 17.99
N GLU A 90 -5.39 12.79 17.82
CA GLU A 90 -6.68 13.37 18.17
C GLU A 90 -6.77 13.69 19.67
N HIS A 91 -6.26 12.80 20.52
CA HIS A 91 -6.23 13.04 21.97
C HIS A 91 -5.35 14.24 22.37
N VAL A 92 -4.17 14.38 21.76
CA VAL A 92 -3.20 15.44 22.10
C VAL A 92 -3.56 16.79 21.47
N VAL A 93 -4.05 16.78 20.22
CA VAL A 93 -4.32 17.98 19.44
C VAL A 93 -5.77 18.47 19.60
N GLY A 94 -6.71 17.58 19.93
CA GLY A 94 -8.14 17.88 20.00
C GLY A 94 -8.83 17.97 18.64
N GLU A 95 -8.14 17.62 17.55
CA GLU A 95 -8.66 17.61 16.18
C GLU A 95 -8.40 16.25 15.54
N SER A 96 -9.38 15.71 14.80
CA SER A 96 -9.18 14.48 14.04
C SER A 96 -8.10 14.66 12.99
N TRP A 97 -7.19 13.69 12.87
CA TRP A 97 -6.11 13.73 11.88
C TRP A 97 -6.67 13.70 10.45
N LYS A 98 -6.09 14.52 9.57
CA LYS A 98 -6.38 14.53 8.14
C LYS A 98 -5.09 14.40 7.35
N PRO A 99 -5.09 13.67 6.22
CA PRO A 99 -3.96 13.66 5.31
C PRO A 99 -3.59 15.09 4.91
N TYR A 100 -2.29 15.40 4.92
CA TYR A 100 -1.84 16.70 4.45
C TYR A 100 -2.04 16.79 2.93
N GLU A 101 -3.00 17.60 2.51
CA GLU A 101 -3.12 18.02 1.12
C GLU A 101 -2.38 19.33 0.95
N ARG A 102 -1.35 19.34 0.10
CA ARG A 102 -0.71 20.60 -0.30
C ARG A 102 -1.77 21.42 -1.02
N GLN A 103 -2.22 22.53 -0.44
CA GLN A 103 -3.02 23.50 -1.17
C GLN A 103 -2.21 23.99 -2.36
N VAL A 104 -2.66 23.65 -3.56
CA VAL A 104 -2.05 24.09 -4.80
C VAL A 104 -2.49 25.53 -5.01
N GLU A 105 -1.61 26.50 -4.69
CA GLU A 105 -1.87 27.95 -4.79
C GLU A 105 -2.21 28.44 -6.20
N ASN A 106 -1.94 27.62 -7.23
CA ASN A 106 -2.39 27.82 -8.60
C ASN A 106 -2.63 26.45 -9.23
N PRO A 107 -3.88 25.99 -9.43
CA PRO A 107 -4.20 24.81 -10.24
C PRO A 107 -3.97 25.09 -11.73
N GLY A 108 -2.84 25.74 -12.04
CA GLY A 108 -2.46 26.27 -13.34
C GLY A 108 -2.65 25.18 -14.38
N GLN A 109 -3.37 25.58 -15.45
CA GLN A 109 -3.72 24.79 -16.64
C GLN A 109 -2.87 23.53 -16.72
N THR A 110 -3.44 22.41 -16.26
CA THR A 110 -2.73 21.13 -16.23
C THR A 110 -2.18 20.89 -17.62
N VAL A 111 -0.87 20.62 -17.72
CA VAL A 111 -0.16 20.30 -18.98
C VAL A 111 -0.95 19.29 -19.83
N ASN A 112 -1.72 18.43 -19.17
CA ASN A 112 -2.62 17.47 -19.77
C ASN A 112 -3.70 18.07 -20.70
N ARG A 113 -4.22 19.27 -20.42
CA ARG A 113 -5.21 19.93 -21.28
C ARG A 113 -4.58 20.47 -22.56
N GLN A 114 -3.44 21.16 -22.46
CA GLN A 114 -2.66 21.58 -23.63
C GLN A 114 -2.16 20.39 -24.46
N ALA A 115 -1.72 19.31 -23.79
CA ALA A 115 -1.29 18.08 -24.47
C ALA A 115 -2.45 17.36 -25.16
N ALA A 116 -3.63 17.30 -24.51
CA ALA A 116 -4.85 16.75 -25.12
C ALA A 116 -5.31 17.59 -26.31
N ASP A 117 -5.28 18.93 -26.20
CA ASP A 117 -5.65 19.84 -27.30
C ASP A 117 -4.68 19.71 -28.48
N LEU A 118 -3.37 19.57 -28.23
CA LEU A 118 -2.37 19.30 -29.26
C LEU A 118 -2.53 17.93 -29.90
N GLN A 119 -2.86 16.88 -29.13
CA GLN A 119 -3.16 15.55 -29.66
C GLN A 119 -4.41 15.56 -30.54
N MET A 120 -5.47 16.27 -30.12
CA MET A 120 -6.70 16.40 -30.91
C MET A 120 -6.47 17.22 -32.19
N ALA A 121 -5.69 18.30 -32.12
CA ALA A 121 -5.32 19.10 -33.30
C ALA A 121 -4.45 18.33 -34.31
N ALA A 122 -3.66 17.35 -33.85
CA ALA A 122 -2.84 16.50 -34.71
C ALA A 122 -3.65 15.42 -35.47
N LEU A 123 -4.92 15.19 -35.08
CA LEU A 123 -5.80 14.19 -35.71
C LEU A 123 -6.69 14.75 -36.83
N GLY A 124 -6.68 16.08 -37.06
CA GLY A 124 -7.41 16.75 -38.15
C GLY A 124 -8.75 17.31 -37.74
#